data_AF-A0A9D1PUF0-F1
#
_entry.id   AF-A0A9D1PUF0-F1
#
_cell.length_a   1.000
_cell.length_b   1.000
_cell.length_c   1.000
_cell.angle_alpha   90.00
_cell.angle_beta   90.00
_cell.angle_gamma   90.00
#
_symmetry.space_group_name_H-M   'P 1'
#
loop_
_entity.id
_entity.type
_entity.pdbx_description
1 polymer ?
#
loop_
_entity_poly.entity_id
_entity_poly.type
_entity_poly.pdbx_seq_one_letter_code
_entity_poly.pdbx_strand_id
1 'polypeptide(L)'
;MTSERMRKILRFSKSIELVDTEDFDELYRRENEKTHDWGIRKYTPFSYAVHLENVLRLRFVNEDRRIRFNYVLLSNEMLKDYYDKNKEIFSKYEEGDYFPFEEVSDVVRKKIREEEWEAHINEISL
;
A
#
# COMPACT_ATOMS: atom_id res chain seq x y z
N MET A 1 12.64 8.59 -16.44
CA MET A 1 13.30 8.98 -15.17
C MET A 1 12.44 8.47 -14.02
N THR A 2 12.85 7.39 -13.38
CA THR A 2 12.19 6.86 -12.18
C THR A 2 12.45 7.80 -11.01
N SER A 3 11.40 8.24 -10.32
CA SER A 3 11.52 9.11 -9.16
C SER A 3 12.27 8.42 -8.02
N GLU A 4 12.86 9.20 -7.11
CA GLU A 4 13.53 8.68 -5.91
C GLU A 4 12.59 7.77 -5.11
N ARG A 5 11.35 8.23 -4.87
CA ARG A 5 10.31 7.45 -4.18
C ARG A 5 10.06 6.10 -4.86
N MET A 6 9.91 6.07 -6.18
CA MET A 6 9.66 4.82 -6.90
C MET A 6 10.84 3.84 -6.79
N ARG A 7 12.09 4.34 -6.77
CA ARG A 7 13.26 3.48 -6.53
C ARG A 7 13.22 2.86 -5.13
N LYS A 8 12.85 3.63 -4.10
CA LYS A 8 12.68 3.10 -2.72
C LYS A 8 11.58 2.04 -2.66
N ILE A 9 10.44 2.32 -3.28
CA ILE A 9 9.30 1.37 -3.37
C ILE A 9 9.74 0.06 -4.01
N LEU A 10 10.43 0.12 -5.16
CA LEU A 10 10.86 -1.09 -5.88
C LEU A 10 11.90 -1.87 -5.09
N ARG A 11 12.86 -1.18 -4.44
CA ARG A 11 13.85 -1.82 -3.57
C ARG A 11 13.18 -2.54 -2.40
N PHE A 12 12.24 -1.89 -1.71
CA PHE A 12 11.47 -2.52 -0.64
C PHE A 12 10.69 -3.73 -1.17
N SER A 13 9.93 -3.53 -2.24
CA SER A 13 9.04 -4.53 -2.82
C SER A 13 9.80 -5.78 -3.26
N LYS A 14 11.00 -5.62 -3.83
CA LYS A 14 11.84 -6.76 -4.19
C LYS A 14 12.36 -7.49 -2.95
N SER A 15 12.75 -6.76 -1.90
CA SER A 15 13.26 -7.37 -0.65
C SER A 15 12.24 -8.28 0.04
N ILE A 16 10.94 -8.03 -0.17
CA ILE A 16 9.83 -8.82 0.38
C ILE A 16 9.16 -9.72 -0.67
N GLU A 17 9.80 -9.92 -1.82
CA GLU A 17 9.34 -10.79 -2.92
C GLU A 17 7.98 -10.39 -3.54
N LEU A 18 7.59 -9.10 -3.46
CA LEU A 18 6.41 -8.57 -4.16
C LEU A 18 6.61 -8.45 -5.67
N VAL A 19 7.85 -8.14 -6.08
CA VAL A 19 8.32 -8.00 -7.47
C VAL A 19 9.65 -8.74 -7.64
N ASP A 20 9.96 -9.13 -8.87
CA ASP A 20 11.18 -9.84 -9.25
C ASP A 20 12.33 -8.90 -9.65
N THR A 21 12.02 -7.65 -10.02
CA THR A 21 12.99 -6.67 -10.51
C THR A 21 12.76 -5.28 -9.90
N GLU A 22 13.85 -4.51 -9.79
CA GLU A 22 13.81 -3.08 -9.45
C GLU A 22 13.77 -2.18 -10.71
N ASP A 23 13.78 -2.78 -11.90
CA ASP A 23 13.71 -2.06 -13.17
C ASP A 23 12.26 -1.65 -13.47
N PHE A 24 11.98 -0.37 -13.26
CA PHE A 24 10.69 0.23 -13.57
C PHE A 24 10.31 0.09 -15.05
N ASP A 25 11.27 0.26 -15.97
CA ASP A 25 10.99 0.25 -17.41
C ASP A 25 10.68 -1.17 -17.90
N GLU A 26 11.26 -2.19 -17.25
CA GLU A 26 10.89 -3.58 -17.47
C GLU A 26 9.46 -3.88 -16.99
N LEU A 27 9.11 -3.50 -15.76
CA LEU A 27 7.76 -3.68 -15.22
C LEU A 27 6.71 -2.93 -16.08
N TYR A 28 7.04 -1.70 -16.49
CA TYR A 28 6.21 -0.86 -17.36
C TYR A 28 5.91 -1.52 -18.70
N ARG A 29 6.95 -2.07 -19.36
CA ARG A 29 6.77 -2.80 -20.62
C ARG A 29 5.89 -4.03 -20.44
N ARG A 30 6.19 -4.86 -19.44
CA ARG A 30 5.41 -6.07 -19.13
C ARG A 30 3.94 -5.76 -18.89
N GLU A 31 3.62 -4.65 -18.21
CA GLU A 31 2.22 -4.27 -17.98
C GLU A 31 1.52 -3.81 -19.27
N ASN A 32 2.19 -3.00 -20.08
CA ASN A 32 1.62 -2.46 -21.31
C ASN A 32 1.51 -3.45 -22.47
N GLU A 33 2.21 -4.58 -22.38
CA GLU A 33 2.05 -5.72 -23.28
C GLU A 33 0.81 -6.56 -22.94
N LYS A 34 0.28 -6.45 -21.71
CA LYS A 34 -0.95 -7.15 -21.33
C LYS A 34 -2.15 -6.52 -22.02
N THR A 35 -3.07 -7.37 -22.44
CA THR A 35 -4.40 -6.94 -22.90
C THR A 35 -5.34 -6.90 -21.72
N HIS A 36 -5.97 -5.74 -21.49
CA HIS A 36 -6.93 -5.53 -20.42
C HIS A 36 -8.33 -5.33 -21.01
N ASP A 37 -9.29 -6.13 -20.54
CA ASP A 37 -10.70 -6.01 -20.95
C ASP A 37 -11.41 -4.82 -20.29
N TRP A 38 -10.88 -4.35 -19.14
CA TRP A 38 -11.42 -3.25 -18.34
C TRP A 38 -10.31 -2.31 -17.87
N GLY A 39 -10.63 -1.03 -17.69
CA GLY A 39 -9.67 -0.03 -17.21
C GLY A 39 -8.76 0.52 -18.32
N ILE A 40 -7.56 0.96 -17.92
CA ILE A 40 -6.59 1.57 -18.83
C ILE A 40 -5.95 0.48 -19.70
N ARG A 41 -6.07 0.63 -21.03
CA ARG A 41 -5.47 -0.32 -21.98
C ARG A 41 -3.95 -0.15 -22.13
N LYS A 42 -3.46 1.08 -22.01
CA LYS A 42 -2.03 1.42 -22.04
C LYS A 42 -1.75 2.56 -21.09
N TYR A 43 -0.81 2.33 -20.18
CA TYR A 43 -0.33 3.33 -19.25
C TYR A 43 0.72 4.22 -19.91
N THR A 44 0.70 5.50 -19.57
CA THR A 44 1.89 6.36 -19.71
C THR A 44 2.88 6.00 -18.59
N PRO A 45 4.17 6.35 -18.69
CA PRO A 45 5.12 6.08 -17.61
C PRO A 45 4.66 6.68 -16.27
N PHE A 46 4.06 7.87 -16.30
CA PHE A 46 3.54 8.52 -15.10
C PHE A 46 2.33 7.78 -14.51
N SER A 47 1.32 7.44 -15.32
CA SER A 47 0.14 6.74 -14.81
C SER A 47 0.49 5.32 -14.33
N TYR A 48 1.47 4.67 -14.97
CA TYR A 48 1.98 3.39 -14.50
C TYR A 48 2.68 3.50 -13.16
N ALA A 49 3.49 4.54 -12.92
CA ALA A 49 4.14 4.74 -11.64
C ALA A 49 3.13 4.84 -10.49
N VAL A 50 2.06 5.63 -10.67
CA VAL A 50 0.98 5.76 -9.67
C VAL A 50 0.22 4.44 -9.50
N HIS A 51 -0.06 3.74 -10.60
CA HIS A 51 -0.73 2.45 -10.56
C HIS A 51 0.09 1.39 -9.83
N LEU A 52 1.37 1.24 -10.20
CA LEU A 52 2.29 0.26 -9.62
C LEU A 52 2.45 0.48 -8.12
N GLU A 53 2.69 1.72 -7.69
CA GLU A 53 2.77 2.05 -6.26
C GLU A 53 1.50 1.63 -5.51
N ASN A 54 0.31 1.92 -6.04
CA ASN A 54 -0.95 1.52 -5.43
C ASN A 54 -1.11 0.01 -5.37
N VAL A 55 -0.77 -0.72 -6.44
CA VAL A 55 -0.86 -2.20 -6.45
C VAL A 55 0.07 -2.81 -5.41
N LEU A 56 1.32 -2.35 -5.35
CA LEU A 56 2.30 -2.88 -4.40
C LEU A 56 1.89 -2.60 -2.96
N ARG A 57 1.49 -1.37 -2.67
CA ARG A 57 0.99 -0.97 -1.34
C ARG A 57 -0.23 -1.79 -0.94
N LEU A 58 -1.22 -1.96 -1.82
CA LEU A 58 -2.42 -2.75 -1.51
C LEU A 58 -2.09 -4.23 -1.26
N ARG A 59 -1.15 -4.82 -2.02
CA ARG A 59 -0.72 -6.20 -1.78
C ARG A 59 -0.04 -6.36 -0.43
N PHE A 60 0.81 -5.40 -0.04
CA PHE A 60 1.43 -5.38 1.28
C PHE A 60 0.40 -5.23 2.41
N VAL A 61 -0.51 -4.27 2.28
CA VAL A 61 -1.56 -3.96 3.26
C VAL A 61 -2.51 -5.14 3.49
N ASN A 62 -2.80 -5.89 2.43
CA ASN A 62 -3.64 -7.08 2.49
C ASN A 62 -2.88 -8.34 2.94
N GLU A 63 -1.60 -8.22 3.31
CA GLU A 63 -0.76 -9.33 3.77
C GLU A 63 -0.78 -10.51 2.77
N ASP A 64 -0.61 -10.21 1.46
CA ASP A 64 -0.65 -11.21 0.39
C ASP A 64 0.31 -12.37 0.71
N ARG A 65 -0.21 -13.61 0.65
CA ARG A 65 0.51 -14.84 1.04
C ARG A 65 1.84 -15.05 0.30
N ARG A 66 2.01 -14.39 -0.84
CA ARG A 66 3.25 -14.45 -1.64
C ARG A 66 4.37 -13.59 -1.06
N ILE A 67 4.05 -12.65 -0.17
CA ILE A 67 5.00 -11.72 0.43
C ILE A 67 5.81 -12.47 1.49
N ARG A 68 7.12 -12.28 1.45
CA ARG A 68 8.04 -12.74 2.49
C ARG A 68 8.35 -11.59 3.43
N PHE A 69 7.43 -11.34 4.34
CA PHE A 69 7.56 -10.29 5.34
C PHE A 69 7.03 -10.77 6.70
N ASN A 70 7.72 -10.40 7.77
CA ASN A 70 7.34 -10.76 9.13
C ASN A 70 6.41 -9.69 9.72
N TYR A 71 5.13 -9.79 9.40
CA TYR A 71 4.13 -8.85 9.90
C TYR A 71 3.97 -8.96 11.42
N VAL A 72 4.01 -7.81 12.10
CA VAL A 72 3.62 -7.73 13.51
C VAL A 72 2.15 -8.12 13.64
N LEU A 73 1.83 -9.04 14.54
CA LEU A 73 0.45 -9.43 14.82
C LEU A 73 -0.28 -8.27 15.50
N LEU A 74 -1.32 -7.73 14.86
CA LEU A 74 -2.13 -6.65 15.41
C LEU A 74 -3.23 -7.21 16.31
N SER A 75 -3.14 -6.92 17.61
CA SER A 75 -4.16 -7.27 18.59
C SER A 75 -5.36 -6.31 18.50
N ASN A 76 -6.52 -6.73 18.98
CA ASN A 76 -7.70 -5.85 19.06
C ASN A 76 -7.45 -4.61 19.93
N GLU A 77 -6.60 -4.72 20.96
CA GLU A 77 -6.21 -3.59 21.80
C GLU A 77 -5.42 -2.55 21.00
N MET A 78 -4.45 -2.99 20.19
CA MET A 78 -3.68 -2.10 19.32
C MET A 78 -4.58 -1.42 18.27
N LEU A 79 -5.52 -2.15 17.69
CA LEU A 79 -6.49 -1.58 16.74
C LEU A 79 -7.36 -0.53 17.42
N LYS A 80 -7.86 -0.81 18.63
CA LYS A 80 -8.69 0.14 19.37
C LYS A 80 -7.93 1.39 19.79
N ASP A 81 -6.70 1.22 20.28
CA ASP A 81 -5.80 2.34 20.61
C ASP A 81 -5.53 3.24 19.39
N TYR A 82 -5.32 2.64 18.21
CA TYR A 82 -5.20 3.41 16.97
C TYR A 82 -6.49 4.17 16.62
N TYR A 83 -7.65 3.51 16.71
CA TYR A 83 -8.94 4.14 16.44
C TYR A 83 -9.20 5.33 17.38
N ASP A 84 -8.93 5.18 18.68
CA ASP A 84 -9.16 6.23 19.67
C ASP A 84 -8.21 7.43 19.47
N LYS A 85 -6.97 7.18 19.04
CA LYS A 85 -5.97 8.22 18.73
C LYS A 85 -6.22 8.97 17.43
N ASN A 86 -6.88 8.34 16.46
CA ASN A 86 -7.14 8.88 15.12
C ASN A 86 -8.64 9.00 14.84
N LYS A 87 -9.44 9.26 15.88
CA LYS A 87 -10.90 9.15 15.81
C LYS A 87 -11.53 10.04 14.74
N GLU A 88 -10.90 11.18 14.45
CA GLU A 88 -11.31 12.15 13.44
C GLU A 88 -11.36 11.58 12.02
N ILE A 89 -10.51 10.63 11.65
CA ILE A 89 -10.56 10.03 10.29
C ILE A 89 -11.74 9.06 10.13
N PHE A 90 -12.40 8.71 11.24
CA PHE A 90 -13.58 7.85 11.29
C PHE A 90 -14.85 8.64 11.62
N SER A 91 -14.82 9.97 11.50
CA SER A 91 -16.02 10.79 11.62
C SER A 91 -16.96 10.56 10.44
N LYS A 92 -18.25 10.64 10.71
CA LYS A 92 -19.29 10.70 9.66
C LYS A 92 -19.49 12.16 9.23
N TYR A 93 -20.48 12.36 8.37
CA TYR A 93 -20.83 13.68 7.88
C TYR A 93 -21.37 14.61 8.99
N GLU A 94 -22.14 14.06 9.93
CA GLU A 94 -22.65 14.83 11.07
C GLU A 94 -21.56 15.05 12.11
N GLU A 95 -21.37 16.30 12.54
CA GLU A 95 -20.33 16.67 13.48
C GLU A 95 -20.50 15.92 14.82
N GLY A 96 -19.45 15.23 15.24
CA GLY A 96 -19.43 14.45 16.48
C GLY A 96 -20.01 13.04 16.36
N ASP A 97 -20.49 12.61 15.19
CA ASP A 97 -20.83 11.21 14.91
C ASP A 97 -19.62 10.48 14.31
N TYR A 98 -19.39 9.25 14.78
CA TYR A 98 -18.26 8.41 14.38
C TYR A 98 -18.75 7.02 14.02
N PHE A 99 -18.06 6.37 13.09
CA PHE A 99 -18.28 4.94 12.86
C PHE A 99 -17.86 4.15 14.10
N PRO A 100 -18.70 3.23 14.62
CA PRO A 100 -18.30 2.29 15.67
C PRO A 100 -17.05 1.51 15.28
N PHE A 101 -16.17 1.24 16.24
CA PHE A 101 -14.90 0.53 15.98
C PHE A 101 -15.13 -0.80 15.27
N GLU A 102 -16.18 -1.54 15.65
CA GLU A 102 -16.53 -2.83 15.08
C GLU A 102 -16.79 -2.73 13.56
N GLU A 103 -17.38 -1.63 13.09
CA GLU A 103 -17.67 -1.40 11.67
C GLU A 103 -16.43 -1.04 10.85
N VAL A 104 -15.40 -0.46 11.49
CA VAL A 104 -14.20 0.06 10.81
C VAL A 104 -12.91 -0.66 11.20
N SER A 105 -12.99 -1.74 11.98
CA SER A 105 -11.82 -2.47 12.48
C SER A 105 -10.87 -2.94 11.37
N ASP A 106 -11.40 -3.39 10.23
CA ASP A 106 -10.60 -3.75 9.05
C ASP A 106 -9.97 -2.53 8.38
N VAL A 107 -10.65 -1.39 8.36
CA VAL A 107 -10.12 -0.13 7.84
C VAL A 107 -8.99 0.39 8.74
N VAL A 108 -9.15 0.29 10.06
CA VAL A 108 -8.13 0.61 11.05
C VAL A 108 -6.89 -0.26 10.84
N ARG A 109 -7.06 -1.58 10.72
CA ARG A 109 -5.96 -2.51 10.40
C ARG A 109 -5.25 -2.09 9.12
N LYS A 110 -6.01 -1.80 8.06
CA LYS A 110 -5.49 -1.31 6.79
C LYS A 110 -4.68 -0.01 6.96
N LYS A 111 -5.14 0.93 7.77
CA LYS A 111 -4.43 2.18 8.05
C LYS A 111 -3.09 1.96 8.75
N ILE A 112 -3.04 1.10 9.75
CA ILE A 112 -1.79 0.72 10.42
C ILE A 112 -0.80 0.12 9.42
N ARG A 113 -1.26 -0.76 8.52
CA ARG A 113 -0.40 -1.34 7.47
C ARG A 113 0.04 -0.32 6.40
N GLU A 114 -0.81 0.66 6.09
CA GLU A 114 -0.44 1.77 5.20
C GLU A 114 0.69 2.61 5.82
N GLU A 115 0.63 2.86 7.13
CA GLU A 115 1.71 3.58 7.84
C GLU A 115 3.00 2.75 7.94
N GLU A 116 2.90 1.44 8.21
CA GLU A 116 4.05 0.52 8.21
C GLU A 116 4.74 0.48 6.83
N TRP A 117 3.95 0.46 5.76
CA TRP A 117 4.46 0.55 4.38
C TRP A 117 5.23 1.85 4.14
N GLU A 118 4.66 3.01 4.52
CA GLU A 118 5.33 4.30 4.35
C GLU A 118 6.60 4.42 5.20
N ALA A 119 6.59 3.89 6.43
CA ALA A 119 7.76 3.86 7.30
C ALA A 119 8.93 3.12 6.63
N HIS A 120 8.69 1.92 6.10
CA HIS A 120 9.72 1.14 5.41
C HIS A 120 10.26 1.84 4.16
N ILE A 121 9.42 2.51 3.37
CA ILE A 121 9.88 3.27 2.21
C ILE A 121 10.78 4.42 2.65
N ASN A 122 10.43 5.12 3.71
CA ASN A 122 11.16 6.29 4.19
C ASN A 122 12.53 5.93 4.79
N GLU A 123 12.65 4.74 5.41
CA GLU A 123 13.92 4.24 5.96
C GLU A 123 14.93 3.83 4.89
N ILE A 124 14.49 3.55 3.66
CA ILE A 124 15.38 3.14 2.58
C ILE A 124 16.25 4.33 2.13
N SER A 125 17.55 4.17 2.37
CA SER A 125 18.59 5.03 1.82
C SER A 125 18.96 4.57 0.40
N LEU A 126 19.09 5.50 -0.54
CA LEU A 126 19.42 5.23 -1.94
C LEU A 126 20.86 5.55 -2.30
#